data_AF-A0A4V6E8V5-F1
#
_entry.id   AF-A0A4V6E8V5-F1
#
_cell.length_a   1.000
_cell.length_b   1.000
_cell.length_c   1.000
_cell.angle_alpha   90.00
_cell.angle_beta   90.00
_cell.angle_gamma   90.00
#
_symmetry.space_group_name_H-M   'P 1'
#
loop_
_entity.id
_entity.type
_entity.pdbx_description
1 polymer ?
#
loop_
_entity_poly.entity_id
_entity_poly.type
_entity_poly.pdbx_seq_one_letter_code
_entity_poly.pdbx_strand_id
1 'polypeptide(L)'
;MSLRMTESRERRIERLKEATGESTKAGALDVAANYYLQMGAVDAGHRVGAVEELLSTAAERGSLTAPEIAAILDTPQLPVSASTNYSVGDN
;
A
#
# COMPACT_ATOMS: atom_id res chain seq x y z
N MET A 1 22.07 6.08 -16.22
CA MET A 1 21.41 7.40 -16.20
C MET A 1 21.63 8.01 -14.82
N SER A 2 22.15 9.23 -14.69
CA SER A 2 22.29 9.89 -13.38
C SER A 2 21.13 10.86 -13.18
N LEU A 3 20.57 10.86 -11.97
CA LEU A 3 19.46 11.73 -11.63
C LEU A 3 20.02 12.91 -10.83
N ARG A 4 19.90 14.12 -11.36
CA ARG A 4 20.39 15.32 -10.67
C ARG A 4 19.72 15.41 -9.30
N MET A 5 20.47 15.52 -8.21
CA MET A 5 19.88 15.69 -6.88
C MET A 5 19.73 17.18 -6.57
N THR A 6 18.51 17.56 -6.17
CA THR A 6 18.21 18.86 -5.58
C THR A 6 17.77 18.61 -4.15
N GLU A 7 17.87 19.60 -3.26
CA GLU A 7 17.43 19.44 -1.87
C GLU A 7 15.96 18.98 -1.77
N SER A 8 15.09 19.51 -2.62
CA SER A 8 13.68 19.10 -2.70
C SER A 8 13.54 17.62 -3.07
N ARG A 9 14.42 17.11 -3.93
CA ARG A 9 14.41 15.70 -4.33
C ARG A 9 14.95 14.81 -3.22
N GLU A 10 16.02 15.23 -2.53
CA GLU A 10 16.53 14.49 -1.37
C GLU A 10 15.50 14.37 -0.26
N ARG A 11 14.81 15.47 0.09
CA ARG A 11 13.71 15.43 1.07
C ARG A 11 12.59 14.48 0.67
N ARG A 12 12.26 14.39 -0.63
CA ARG A 12 11.27 13.44 -1.13
C ARG A 12 11.75 11.99 -1.04
N ILE A 13 13.03 11.74 -1.33
CA ILE A 13 13.61 10.38 -1.24
C ILE A 13 13.68 9.93 0.22
N GLU A 14 14.01 10.81 1.17
CA GLU A 14 14.00 10.43 2.59
C GLU A 14 12.58 10.08 3.07
N ARG A 15 11.56 10.87 2.71
CA ARG A 15 10.16 10.51 2.98
C ARG A 15 9.74 9.20 2.30
N LEU A 16 10.25 8.94 1.10
CA LEU A 16 9.96 7.71 0.39
C LEU A 16 10.58 6.50 1.09
N LYS A 17 11.82 6.62 1.58
CA LYS A 17 12.48 5.61 2.41
C LYS A 17 11.69 5.32 3.68
N GLU A 18 11.23 6.36 4.38
CA GLU A 18 10.35 6.20 5.55
C GLU A 18 9.04 5.47 5.20
N ALA A 19 8.39 5.86 4.09
CA ALA A 19 7.12 5.26 3.67
C ALA A 19 7.25 3.81 3.19
N THR A 20 8.38 3.45 2.60
CA THR A 20 8.65 2.10 2.06
C THR A 20 9.34 1.18 3.09
N GLY A 21 9.83 1.73 4.21
CA GLY A 21 10.66 0.99 5.17
C GLY A 21 12.08 0.72 4.68
N GLU A 22 12.48 1.29 3.54
CA GLU A 22 13.76 1.02 2.90
C GLU A 22 14.89 1.89 3.44
N SER A 23 16.06 1.27 3.63
CA SER A 23 17.25 1.96 4.14
C SER A 23 18.04 2.70 3.05
N THR A 24 17.80 2.38 1.77
CA THR A 24 18.55 2.92 0.64
C THR A 24 17.68 3.69 -0.33
N LYS A 25 18.27 4.69 -1.02
CA LYS A 25 17.57 5.46 -2.05
C LYS A 25 17.13 4.57 -3.22
N ALA A 26 17.96 3.58 -3.58
CA ALA A 26 17.67 2.64 -4.67
C ALA A 26 16.49 1.72 -4.30
N GLY A 27 16.55 1.07 -3.13
CA GLY A 27 15.46 0.19 -2.67
C GLY A 27 14.12 0.92 -2.59
N ALA A 28 14.09 2.12 -2.02
CA ALA A 28 12.87 2.92 -1.94
C ALA A 28 12.29 3.27 -3.33
N LEU A 29 13.15 3.53 -4.32
CA LEU A 29 12.72 3.79 -5.70
C LEU A 29 12.25 2.51 -6.40
N ASP A 30 12.89 1.38 -6.18
CA ASP A 30 12.50 0.10 -6.75
C ASP A 30 11.14 -0.35 -6.22
N VAL A 31 10.90 -0.23 -4.91
CA VAL A 31 9.58 -0.50 -4.29
C VAL A 31 8.51 0.41 -4.88
N ALA A 32 8.78 1.71 -4.99
CA ALA A 32 7.83 2.66 -5.57
C ALA A 32 7.55 2.39 -7.06
N ALA A 33 8.57 2.02 -7.82
CA ALA A 33 8.44 1.68 -9.23
C ALA A 33 7.63 0.39 -9.40
N ASN A 34 7.92 -0.65 -8.62
CA ASN A 34 7.15 -1.90 -8.63
C ASN A 34 5.69 -1.66 -8.27
N TYR A 35 5.42 -0.90 -7.20
CA TYR A 35 4.07 -0.53 -6.82
C TYR A 35 3.33 0.21 -7.95
N TYR A 36 3.98 1.21 -8.57
CA TYR A 36 3.37 1.95 -9.67
C TYR A 36 3.15 1.09 -10.91
N LEU A 37 4.09 0.20 -11.24
CA LEU A 37 3.98 -0.73 -12.37
C LEU A 37 2.93 -1.81 -12.13
N GLN A 38 2.75 -2.30 -10.90
CA GLN A 38 1.70 -3.23 -10.52
C GLN A 38 0.32 -2.56 -10.53
N MET A 39 0.22 -1.34 -10.00
CA MET A 39 -1.02 -0.56 -10.06
C MET A 39 -1.38 -0.11 -11.49
N GLY A 40 -0.39 0.13 -12.32
CA GLY A 40 -0.55 0.52 -13.72
C GLY A 40 -0.49 -0.65 -14.69
N ALA A 41 -0.42 -1.90 -14.20
CA ALA A 41 -0.27 -3.07 -15.03
C ALA A 41 -1.44 -3.17 -16.01
N VAL A 42 -1.12 -3.38 -17.28
CA VAL A 42 -2.09 -3.52 -18.36
C VAL A 42 -1.96 -4.94 -18.91
N ASP A 43 -2.99 -5.76 -18.78
CA ASP A 43 -3.08 -7.04 -19.48
C ASP A 43 -4.02 -6.87 -20.68
N ALA A 44 -3.56 -7.28 -21.86
CA ALA A 44 -4.32 -7.20 -23.12
C ALA A 44 -5.03 -5.83 -23.37
N GLY A 45 -4.43 -4.71 -22.95
CA GLY A 45 -5.00 -3.36 -23.13
C GLY A 45 -6.00 -2.90 -22.06
N HIS A 46 -6.27 -3.71 -21.03
CA HIS A 46 -7.09 -3.34 -19.87
C HIS A 46 -6.21 -3.05 -18.66
N ARG A 47 -6.50 -1.97 -17.91
CA ARG A 47 -5.84 -1.71 -16.63
C ARG A 47 -6.28 -2.80 -15.64
N VAL A 48 -5.33 -3.61 -15.17
CA VAL A 48 -5.53 -4.67 -14.17
C VAL A 48 -4.93 -4.24 -12.84
N GLY A 49 -5.02 -2.95 -12.54
CA GLY A 49 -4.52 -2.41 -11.28
C GLY A 49 -5.45 -2.78 -10.14
N ALA A 50 -4.90 -3.19 -9.00
CA ALA A 50 -5.64 -3.49 -7.77
C ALA A 50 -6.61 -2.37 -7.33
N VAL A 51 -6.35 -1.12 -7.71
CA VAL A 51 -7.23 0.02 -7.39
C VAL A 51 -8.51 0.02 -8.23
N GLU A 52 -8.44 -0.39 -9.50
CA GLU A 52 -9.63 -0.48 -10.36
C GLU A 52 -10.54 -1.61 -9.89
N GLU A 53 -9.95 -2.78 -9.58
CA GLU A 53 -10.66 -3.90 -8.98
C GLU A 53 -11.27 -3.54 -7.62
N LEU A 54 -10.57 -2.77 -6.79
CA LEU A 54 -11.11 -2.29 -5.52
C LEU A 54 -12.31 -1.38 -5.72
N LEU A 55 -12.21 -0.42 -6.65
CA LEU A 55 -13.28 0.53 -6.92
C LEU A 55 -14.51 -0.13 -7.57
N SER A 56 -14.30 -1.07 -8.51
CA SER A 56 -15.40 -1.82 -9.12
C SER A 56 -16.09 -2.70 -8.09
N THR A 57 -15.33 -3.44 -7.28
CA THR A 57 -15.91 -4.31 -6.24
C THR A 57 -16.65 -3.51 -5.18
N ALA A 58 -16.11 -2.35 -4.77
CA ALA A 58 -16.80 -1.44 -3.85
C ALA A 58 -18.10 -0.87 -4.45
N ALA A 59 -18.10 -0.52 -5.74
CA ALA A 59 -19.29 -0.04 -6.42
C ALA A 59 -20.38 -1.12 -6.55
N GLU A 60 -19.99 -2.37 -6.80
CA GLU A 60 -20.91 -3.51 -6.91
C GLU A 60 -21.49 -3.94 -5.55
N ARG A 61 -20.67 -3.99 -4.50
CA ARG A 61 -21.08 -4.46 -3.17
C ARG A 61 -21.62 -3.35 -2.26
N GLY A 62 -21.39 -2.08 -2.62
CA GLY A 62 -21.76 -0.89 -1.85
C GLY A 62 -20.79 -0.58 -0.70
N SER A 63 -20.05 -1.56 -0.18
CA SER A 63 -18.97 -1.37 0.79
C SER A 63 -17.96 -2.52 0.75
N LEU A 64 -16.75 -2.27 1.25
CA LEU A 64 -15.72 -3.26 1.47
C LEU A 64 -15.17 -3.14 2.88
N THR A 65 -14.88 -4.27 3.50
CA THR A 65 -14.20 -4.34 4.78
C THR A 65 -12.69 -4.18 4.61
N ALA A 66 -12.01 -3.84 5.70
CA ALA A 66 -10.55 -3.65 5.69
C ALA A 66 -9.78 -4.91 5.21
N PRO A 67 -10.15 -6.15 5.61
CA PRO A 67 -9.54 -7.36 5.07
C PRO A 67 -9.75 -7.56 3.56
N GLU A 68 -10.93 -7.23 3.04
CA GLU A 68 -11.22 -7.33 1.60
C GLU A 68 -10.38 -6.33 0.81
N ILE A 69 -10.24 -5.10 1.31
CA ILE A 69 -9.36 -4.09 0.72
C ILE A 69 -7.91 -4.57 0.69
N ALA A 70 -7.41 -5.13 1.80
CA ALA A 70 -6.03 -5.62 1.89
C ALA A 70 -5.77 -6.81 0.94
N ALA A 71 -6.75 -7.69 0.75
CA ALA A 71 -6.67 -8.81 -0.17
C ALA A 71 -6.59 -8.34 -1.64
N ILE A 72 -7.38 -7.34 -2.01
CA ILE A 72 -7.36 -6.78 -3.37
C ILE A 72 -6.06 -6.02 -3.63
N LEU A 73 -5.59 -5.23 -2.65
CA LEU A 73 -4.39 -4.41 -2.78
C LEU A 73 -3.07 -5.16 -2.55
N ASP A 74 -3.10 -6.49 -2.40
CA ASP A 74 -1.96 -7.35 -2.04
C ASP A 74 -1.07 -6.72 -0.95
N THR A 75 -1.72 -6.07 0.02
CA THR A 75 -1.02 -5.35 1.07
C THR A 75 -0.70 -6.34 2.20
N PRO A 76 0.57 -6.50 2.60
CA PRO A 76 0.94 -7.43 3.67
C PRO A 76 0.37 -6.96 5.00
N GLN A 77 -0.84 -7.45 5.30
CA GLN A 77 -1.57 -7.42 6.58
C GLN A 77 -1.77 -6.03 7.22
N LEU A 78 -3.04 -5.62 7.32
CA LEU A 78 -3.43 -4.49 8.16
C LEU A 78 -3.06 -4.76 9.62
N PRO A 79 -2.39 -3.82 10.32
CA PRO A 79 -2.16 -3.95 11.75
C PRO A 79 -3.50 -3.87 12.48
N VAL A 80 -4.05 -5.03 12.85
CA VAL A 80 -5.26 -5.13 13.67
C VAL A 80 -4.87 -5.41 15.12
N SER A 81 -5.09 -4.42 15.98
CA SER A 81 -4.98 -4.57 17.43
C SER A 81 -6.35 -4.94 18.01
N ALA A 82 -6.49 -6.16 18.54
CA ALA A 82 -7.66 -6.58 19.29
C ALA A 82 -7.34 -6.59 20.79
N SER A 83 -8.18 -5.96 21.62
CA SER A 83 -8.09 -6.09 23.08
C SER A 83 -9.35 -6.76 23.61
N THR A 84 -9.20 -7.82 24.40
CA THR A 84 -10.29 -8.49 25.10
C THR A 84 -10.10 -8.29 26.60
N ASN A 85 -11.07 -7.63 27.25
CA ASN A 85 -11.13 -7.52 28.71
C ASN A 85 -12.29 -8.37 29.21
N TYR A 86 -12.00 -9.27 30.16
CA TYR A 86 -12.99 -10.00 30.94
C TYR A 86 -12.77 -9.67 32.42
N SER A 87 -13.85 -9.49 33.17
CA SER A 87 -13.84 -9.46 34.62
C SER A 87 -14.76 -10.56 35.14
N VAL A 88 -14.28 -11.28 36.17
CA VAL A 88 -15.06 -12.32 36.86
C VAL A 88 -14.94 -12.04 38.36
N GLY A 89 -16.08 -11.74 38.99
CA GLY A 89 -16.25 -11.65 40.45
C GLY A 89 -15.77 -10.34 41.08
N ASP A 90 -16.70 -9.44 41.38
CA ASP A 90 -16.57 -8.58 42.56
C ASP A 90 -17.18 -9.35 43.73
N ASN A 91 -16.37 -9.59 44.78
CA ASN A 91 -16.83 -10.21 46.04
C ASN A 91 -17.81 -9.31 46.78
#